data_AF-A0A2D5KCL3-F1
#
_entry.id   AF-A0A2D5KCL3-F1
#
_cell.length_a   1.000
_cell.length_b   1.000
_cell.length_c   1.000
_cell.angle_alpha   90.00
_cell.angle_beta   90.00
_cell.angle_gamma   90.00
#
_symmetry.space_group_name_H-M   'P 1'
#
loop_
_entity.id
_entity.type
_entity.pdbx_description
1 polymer ?
#
loop_
_entity_poly.entity_id
_entity_poly.type
_entity_poly.pdbx_seq_one_letter_code
_entity_poly.pdbx_strand_id
1 'polypeptide(L)'
;MRKYKVPFYIKVLDVYLKVPILIDLIVTAAILWGVYLMQQKALLTIFDNAVMKSLNSDLISTSISLAGFVLAALTIIVTFKDSVNSREDSNSGRDLFFKSKAYYPTVKVFYRASLVLLFIFLTLSLCKITEGQYPAKVYNFIVIANLCLIVTTVLRSLYLLLKIIKLQDKANQQGKAG
;
A
#
# COMPACT_ATOMS: atom_id res chain seq x y z
N MET A 1 -2.93 0.89 -37.87
CA MET A 1 -2.85 1.16 -36.41
C MET A 1 -3.90 0.30 -35.69
N ARG A 2 -3.51 -0.84 -35.08
CA ARG A 2 -4.45 -1.67 -34.31
C ARG A 2 -4.83 -0.92 -33.02
N LYS A 3 -6.08 -0.46 -32.93
CA LYS A 3 -6.69 0.02 -31.68
C LYS A 3 -6.76 -1.17 -30.71
N TYR A 4 -5.74 -1.33 -29.88
CA TYR A 4 -5.80 -2.25 -28.74
C TYR A 4 -6.96 -1.79 -27.84
N LYS A 5 -8.03 -2.57 -27.79
CA LYS A 5 -9.06 -2.45 -26.75
C LYS A 5 -8.37 -2.76 -25.42
N VAL A 6 -7.89 -1.73 -24.74
CA VAL A 6 -7.36 -1.84 -23.38
C VAL A 6 -8.50 -2.35 -22.49
N PRO A 7 -8.35 -3.55 -21.91
CA PRO A 7 -9.41 -4.15 -21.11
C PRO A 7 -9.67 -3.33 -19.83
N PHE A 8 -10.92 -3.39 -19.35
CA PHE A 8 -11.45 -2.49 -18.31
C PHE A 8 -10.59 -2.43 -17.03
N TYR A 9 -9.98 -3.55 -16.65
CA TYR A 9 -9.07 -3.63 -15.51
C TYR A 9 -7.85 -2.69 -15.65
N ILE A 10 -7.35 -2.40 -16.86
CA ILE A 10 -6.23 -1.49 -17.07
C ILE A 10 -6.65 -0.03 -16.86
N LYS A 11 -7.89 0.34 -17.22
CA LYS A 11 -8.43 1.69 -16.99
C LYS A 11 -8.67 1.96 -15.51
N VAL A 12 -9.25 1.00 -14.79
CA VAL A 12 -9.41 1.09 -13.33
C VAL A 12 -8.03 1.18 -12.66
N LEU A 13 -7.05 0.42 -13.15
CA LEU A 13 -5.69 0.42 -12.63
C LEU A 13 -4.90 1.70 -12.92
N ASP A 14 -5.11 2.33 -14.08
CA ASP A 14 -4.53 3.64 -14.40
C ASP A 14 -5.11 4.74 -13.51
N VAL A 15 -6.41 4.72 -13.25
CA VAL A 15 -7.05 5.63 -12.28
C VAL A 15 -6.52 5.36 -10.86
N TYR A 16 -6.33 4.08 -10.51
CA TYR A 16 -5.79 3.66 -9.22
C TYR A 16 -4.35 4.10 -8.98
N LEU A 17 -3.52 4.04 -10.01
CA LEU A 17 -2.14 4.52 -9.96
C LEU A 17 -2.04 6.05 -10.00
N LYS A 18 -3.04 6.73 -10.59
CA LYS A 18 -3.07 8.19 -10.70
C LYS A 18 -3.43 8.87 -9.39
N VAL A 19 -4.34 8.27 -8.59
CA VAL A 19 -4.76 8.83 -7.29
C VAL A 19 -4.90 7.75 -6.19
N PRO A 20 -3.79 7.11 -5.78
CA PRO A 20 -3.84 5.96 -4.88
C PRO A 20 -4.35 6.30 -3.47
N ILE A 21 -4.25 7.56 -3.04
CA ILE A 21 -4.72 8.03 -1.73
C ILE A 21 -6.25 8.20 -1.73
N LEU A 22 -6.84 8.68 -2.83
CA LEU A 22 -8.30 8.87 -2.90
C LEU A 22 -9.03 7.53 -2.91
N ILE A 23 -8.45 6.50 -3.53
CA ILE A 23 -9.11 5.20 -3.56
C ILE A 23 -8.98 4.49 -2.22
N ASP A 24 -7.82 4.56 -1.55
CA ASP A 24 -7.71 4.04 -0.19
C ASP A 24 -8.72 4.74 0.73
N LEU A 25 -8.91 6.07 0.60
CA LEU A 25 -9.92 6.81 1.36
C LEU A 25 -11.35 6.33 1.06
N ILE A 26 -11.70 6.13 -0.22
CA ILE A 26 -13.03 5.64 -0.62
C ILE A 26 -13.27 4.21 -0.11
N VAL A 27 -12.26 3.35 -0.19
CA VAL A 27 -12.33 1.97 0.32
C VAL A 27 -12.48 1.97 1.84
N THR A 28 -11.70 2.79 2.56
CA THR A 28 -11.84 2.95 4.01
C THR A 28 -13.22 3.50 4.37
N ALA A 29 -13.73 4.51 3.65
CA ALA A 29 -15.06 5.05 3.88
C ALA A 29 -16.16 4.01 3.64
N ALA A 30 -16.04 3.19 2.59
CA ALA A 30 -16.97 2.10 2.30
C ALA A 30 -16.94 1.00 3.38
N ILE A 31 -15.76 0.65 3.88
CA ILE A 31 -15.63 -0.33 4.97
C ILE A 31 -16.20 0.23 6.27
N LEU A 32 -15.93 1.49 6.60
CA LEU A 32 -16.49 2.15 7.78
C LEU A 32 -18.01 2.23 7.72
N TRP A 33 -18.57 2.52 6.54
CA TRP A 33 -20.00 2.45 6.29
C TRP A 33 -20.56 1.04 6.49
N GLY A 34 -19.85 0.01 6.01
CA GLY A 34 -20.20 -1.40 6.23
C GLY A 34 -20.21 -1.79 7.71
N VAL A 35 -19.17 -1.41 8.45
CA VAL A 35 -19.07 -1.64 9.91
C VAL A 35 -20.20 -0.94 10.66
N TYR A 36 -20.53 0.30 10.28
CA TYR A 36 -21.67 1.04 10.84
C TYR A 36 -23.00 0.31 10.62
N LEU A 37 -23.24 -0.20 9.40
CA LEU A 37 -24.44 -0.99 9.10
C LEU A 37 -24.49 -2.32 9.87
N MET A 38 -23.36 -2.98 10.10
CA MET A 38 -23.30 -4.21 10.88
C MET A 38 -23.51 -3.97 12.39
N GLN A 39 -23.03 -2.83 12.92
CA GLN A 39 -23.31 -2.41 14.29
C GLN A 39 -24.80 -2.12 14.51
N GLN A 40 -25.46 -1.47 13.55
CA GLN A 40 -26.91 -1.21 13.59
C GLN A 40 -27.74 -2.50 13.65
N LYS A 41 -27.25 -3.59 13.05
CA LYS A 41 -27.92 -4.91 13.09
C LYS A 41 -27.63 -5.74 14.35
N ALA A 42 -26.96 -5.17 15.36
CA ALA A 42 -26.60 -5.82 16.63
C ALA A 42 -25.82 -7.15 16.50
N LEU A 43 -25.26 -7.44 15.32
CA LEU A 43 -24.51 -8.67 15.02
C LEU A 43 -23.08 -8.65 15.60
N LEU A 44 -22.61 -7.47 15.99
CA LEU A 44 -21.32 -7.24 16.64
C LEU A 44 -21.57 -6.56 17.98
N THR A 45 -21.80 -7.36 19.01
CA THR A 45 -21.76 -6.90 20.39
C THR A 45 -20.40 -6.26 20.64
N ILE A 46 -20.41 -5.07 21.23
CA ILE A 46 -19.26 -4.22 21.54
C ILE A 46 -18.02 -5.07 21.86
N PHE A 47 -17.01 -5.01 20.99
CA PHE A 47 -15.74 -5.66 21.26
C PHE A 47 -15.22 -5.19 22.62
N ASP A 48 -14.77 -6.14 23.43
CA ASP A 48 -14.19 -5.84 24.74
C ASP A 48 -13.07 -4.80 24.58
N ASN A 49 -13.11 -3.77 25.43
CA ASN A 49 -12.12 -2.70 25.44
C ASN A 49 -10.72 -3.26 25.62
N ALA A 50 -10.55 -4.35 26.37
CA ALA A 50 -9.26 -5.01 26.54
C ALA A 50 -8.68 -5.53 25.20
N VAL A 51 -9.52 -6.15 24.37
CA VAL A 51 -9.13 -6.68 23.05
C VAL A 51 -8.81 -5.55 22.07
N MET A 52 -9.54 -4.44 22.13
CA MET A 52 -9.28 -3.29 21.26
C MET A 52 -7.98 -2.58 21.60
N LYS A 53 -7.63 -2.52 22.88
CA LYS A 53 -6.34 -1.98 23.35
C LYS A 53 -5.17 -2.85 22.92
N SER A 54 -5.29 -4.18 23.03
CA SER A 54 -4.24 -5.09 22.57
C SER A 54 -4.07 -5.00 21.06
N LEU A 55 -5.18 -5.00 20.30
CA LEU A 55 -5.17 -4.81 18.84
C LEU A 55 -4.51 -3.48 18.44
N ASN A 56 -4.82 -2.39 19.13
CA ASN A 56 -4.18 -1.11 18.85
C ASN A 56 -2.65 -1.18 19.02
N SER A 57 -2.17 -1.82 20.09
CA SER A 57 -0.74 -2.01 20.33
C SER A 57 -0.07 -2.89 19.26
N ASP A 58 -0.76 -3.95 18.82
CA ASP A 58 -0.28 -4.83 17.77
C ASP A 58 -0.22 -4.11 16.41
N LEU A 59 -1.19 -3.23 16.14
CA LEU A 59 -1.23 -2.42 14.93
C LEU A 59 -0.12 -1.38 14.88
N ILE A 60 0.21 -0.76 16.03
CA ILE A 60 1.37 0.14 16.13
C ILE A 60 2.65 -0.62 15.76
N SER A 61 2.89 -1.78 16.37
CA SER A 61 4.07 -2.61 16.08
C SER A 61 4.12 -3.09 14.62
N THR A 62 2.98 -3.53 14.08
CA THR A 62 2.89 -4.00 12.70
C THR A 62 3.10 -2.86 11.70
N SER A 63 2.52 -1.68 11.95
CA SER A 63 2.64 -0.52 11.04
C SER A 63 4.09 -0.03 10.91
N ILE A 64 4.85 0.04 12.01
CA ILE A 64 6.27 0.44 11.96
C ILE A 64 7.13 -0.61 11.26
N SER A 65 6.88 -1.90 11.49
CA SER A 65 7.56 -3.01 10.82
C SER A 65 7.32 -2.98 9.31
N LEU A 66 6.06 -2.79 8.89
CA LEU A 66 5.70 -2.66 7.47
C LEU A 66 6.32 -1.41 6.84
N ALA A 67 6.35 -0.27 7.53
CA ALA A 67 7.01 0.93 7.03
C ALA A 67 8.50 0.69 6.77
N GLY A 68 9.18 0.01 7.71
CA GLY A 68 10.58 -0.41 7.56
C GLY A 68 10.80 -1.35 6.38
N PHE A 69 9.92 -2.34 6.20
CA PHE A 69 9.96 -3.25 5.05
C PHE A 69 9.82 -2.51 3.70
N VAL A 70 8.85 -1.58 3.60
CA VAL A 70 8.62 -0.80 2.37
C VAL A 70 9.82 0.13 2.08
N LEU A 71 10.43 0.73 3.11
CA LEU A 71 11.65 1.54 2.96
C LEU A 71 12.86 0.69 2.53
N ALA A 72 13.04 -0.50 3.10
CA ALA A 72 14.10 -1.41 2.68
C ALA A 72 13.94 -1.82 1.21
N ALA A 73 12.71 -2.16 0.79
CA ALA A 73 12.41 -2.46 -0.61
C ALA A 73 12.69 -1.26 -1.53
N LEU A 74 12.34 -0.04 -1.11
CA LEU A 74 12.63 1.19 -1.84
C LEU A 74 14.14 1.40 -2.01
N THR A 75 14.93 1.22 -0.95
CA THR A 75 16.39 1.31 -0.99
C THR A 75 16.97 0.30 -1.97
N ILE A 76 16.54 -0.96 -1.93
CA ILE A 76 16.97 -2.00 -2.88
C ILE A 76 16.66 -1.56 -4.32
N ILE A 77 15.46 -1.03 -4.59
CA ILE A 77 15.06 -0.55 -5.92
C ILE A 77 15.92 0.63 -6.39
N VAL A 78 16.31 1.54 -5.49
CA VAL A 78 17.18 2.69 -5.81
C VAL A 78 18.62 2.23 -6.07
N THR A 79 19.19 1.41 -5.21
CA THR A 79 20.56 0.88 -5.36
C THR A 79 20.72 0.06 -6.65
N PHE A 80 19.70 -0.73 -7.02
CA PHE A 80 19.74 -1.44 -8.31
C PHE A 80 19.72 -0.49 -9.50
N LYS A 81 18.97 0.61 -9.45
CA LYS A 81 18.98 1.61 -10.53
C LYS A 81 20.36 2.22 -10.71
N ASP A 82 21.03 2.59 -9.62
CA ASP A 82 22.34 3.22 -9.69
C ASP A 82 23.42 2.24 -10.18
N SER A 83 23.25 0.95 -9.86
CA SER A 83 24.11 -0.14 -10.38
C SER A 83 23.92 -0.40 -11.88
N VAL A 84 22.76 -0.07 -12.44
CA VAL A 84 22.45 -0.21 -13.88
C VAL A 84 22.96 0.99 -14.66
N ASN A 85 22.82 2.21 -14.13
CA ASN A 85 23.32 3.41 -14.79
C ASN A 85 24.85 3.42 -14.97
N SER A 86 25.60 2.66 -14.17
CA SER A 86 27.06 2.54 -14.29
C SER A 86 27.53 1.52 -15.34
N ARG A 87 26.61 0.77 -15.95
CA ARG A 87 26.90 -0.19 -17.03
C ARG A 87 26.27 0.32 -18.33
N GLU A 88 27.00 1.15 -19.08
CA GLU A 88 26.48 1.78 -20.30
C GLU A 88 26.15 0.77 -21.42
N ASP A 89 26.68 -0.46 -21.37
CA ASP A 89 26.64 -1.42 -22.51
C ASP A 89 25.76 -2.68 -22.34
N SER A 90 25.03 -2.87 -21.25
CA SER A 90 24.21 -4.09 -21.09
C SER A 90 22.79 -3.96 -21.66
N ASN A 91 22.51 -4.61 -22.79
CA ASN A 91 21.16 -4.82 -23.33
C ASN A 91 20.35 -5.89 -22.54
N SER A 92 20.52 -5.97 -21.22
CA SER A 92 19.76 -6.91 -20.38
C SER A 92 18.36 -6.37 -20.11
N GLY A 93 17.32 -7.22 -20.18
CA GLY A 93 15.91 -6.85 -19.91
C GLY A 93 15.66 -6.18 -18.54
N ARG A 94 16.60 -6.34 -17.59
CA ARG A 94 16.66 -5.62 -16.32
C ARG A 94 16.86 -4.11 -16.50
N ASP A 95 17.70 -3.69 -17.44
CA ASP A 95 18.06 -2.28 -17.67
C ASP A 95 16.93 -1.53 -18.38
N LEU A 96 16.10 -2.25 -19.13
CA LEU A 96 14.91 -1.71 -19.78
C LEU A 96 13.84 -1.25 -18.77
N PHE A 97 13.71 -1.93 -17.62
CA PHE A 97 12.78 -1.52 -16.56
C PHE A 97 13.24 -0.23 -15.87
N PHE A 98 14.54 -0.09 -15.60
CA PHE A 98 15.11 1.09 -14.95
C PHE A 98 15.23 2.30 -15.90
N LYS A 99 15.41 2.07 -17.21
CA LYS A 99 15.32 3.10 -18.26
C LYS A 99 13.87 3.43 -18.66
N SER A 100 12.89 2.61 -18.26
CA SER A 100 11.48 2.85 -18.58
C SER A 100 10.86 3.96 -17.74
N LYS A 101 9.95 4.74 -18.36
CA LYS A 101 9.11 5.76 -17.71
C LYS A 101 8.28 5.21 -16.54
N ALA A 102 8.18 3.89 -16.37
CA ALA A 102 7.44 3.24 -15.28
C ALA A 102 8.21 3.17 -13.94
N TYR A 103 9.53 3.39 -13.92
CA TYR A 103 10.34 3.34 -12.70
C TYR A 103 9.99 4.46 -11.70
N TYR A 104 10.02 5.72 -12.15
CA TYR A 104 9.80 6.86 -11.27
C TYR A 104 8.39 6.87 -10.62
N PRO A 105 7.30 6.55 -11.36
CA PRO A 105 5.98 6.36 -10.74
C PRO A 105 5.97 5.27 -9.67
N THR A 106 6.70 4.18 -9.89
CA THR A 106 6.78 3.05 -8.95
C THR A 106 7.44 3.45 -7.64
N VAL A 107 8.64 4.05 -7.71
CA VAL A 107 9.36 4.57 -6.54
C VAL A 107 8.51 5.59 -5.78
N LYS A 108 7.82 6.47 -6.51
CA LYS A 108 6.93 7.48 -5.92
C LYS A 108 5.75 6.86 -5.16
N VAL A 109 5.18 5.75 -5.64
CA VAL A 109 4.09 5.05 -4.92
C VAL A 109 4.62 4.36 -3.67
N PHE A 110 5.78 3.68 -3.74
CA PHE A 110 6.41 3.06 -2.57
C PHE A 110 6.75 4.10 -1.50
N TYR A 111 7.37 5.22 -1.89
CA TYR A 111 7.67 6.33 -0.98
C TYR A 111 6.41 6.89 -0.30
N ARG A 112 5.34 7.10 -1.07
CA ARG A 112 4.04 7.54 -0.51
C ARG A 112 3.42 6.50 0.41
N ALA A 113 3.55 5.21 0.10
CA ALA A 113 3.06 4.14 0.97
C ALA A 113 3.80 4.11 2.32
N SER A 114 5.13 4.27 2.32
CA SER A 114 5.91 4.41 3.56
C SER A 114 5.47 5.62 4.39
N LEU A 115 5.26 6.78 3.77
CA LEU A 115 4.77 7.97 4.47
C LEU A 115 3.37 7.74 5.07
N VAL A 116 2.48 7.09 4.35
CA VAL A 116 1.13 6.75 4.85
C VAL A 116 1.22 5.80 6.05
N LEU A 117 2.04 4.74 5.98
CA LEU A 117 2.23 3.82 7.11
C LEU A 117 2.82 4.53 8.34
N LEU A 118 3.75 5.46 8.14
CA LEU A 118 4.33 6.27 9.21
C LEU A 118 3.30 7.23 9.82
N PHE A 119 2.42 7.81 9.01
CA PHE A 119 1.32 8.64 9.46
C PHE A 119 0.28 7.85 10.26
N ILE A 120 -0.06 6.62 9.83
CA ILE A 120 -0.94 5.71 10.58
C ILE A 120 -0.31 5.36 11.92
N PHE A 121 0.99 5.01 11.94
CA PHE A 121 1.73 4.71 13.17
C PHE A 121 1.64 5.88 14.16
N LEU A 122 1.86 7.11 13.68
CA LEU A 122 1.77 8.31 14.51
C LEU A 122 0.34 8.52 15.04
N THR A 123 -0.67 8.34 14.18
CA THR A 123 -2.09 8.44 14.55
C THR A 123 -2.48 7.42 15.63
N LEU A 124 -2.09 6.15 15.46
CA LEU A 124 -2.36 5.07 16.43
C LEU A 124 -1.64 5.33 17.76
N SER A 125 -0.40 5.82 17.71
CA SER A 125 0.39 6.17 18.90
C SER A 125 -0.24 7.32 19.67
N LEU A 126 -0.70 8.36 18.98
CA LEU A 126 -1.46 9.45 19.61
C LEU A 126 -2.78 8.95 20.21
N CYS A 127 -3.51 8.08 19.50
CA CYS A 127 -4.73 7.48 20.02
C CYS A 127 -4.50 6.68 21.30
N LYS A 128 -3.39 5.94 21.39
CA LYS A 128 -2.97 5.19 22.58
C LYS A 128 -2.69 6.10 23.77
N ILE A 129 -2.08 7.27 23.55
CA ILE A 129 -1.84 8.27 24.62
C ILE A 129 -3.17 8.86 25.12
N THR A 130 -4.14 9.06 24.23
CA THR A 130 -5.44 9.67 24.56
C THR A 130 -6.53 8.67 24.97
N GLU A 131 -6.17 7.41 25.21
CA GLU A 131 -7.09 6.29 25.43
C GLU A 131 -8.06 6.48 26.62
N GLY A 132 -7.78 7.42 27.53
CA GLY A 132 -8.65 7.76 28.66
C GLY A 132 -9.63 8.92 28.43
N GLN A 133 -9.55 9.64 27.30
CA GLN A 133 -10.34 10.86 27.06
C GLN A 133 -11.54 10.64 26.12
N TYR A 134 -11.56 9.53 25.37
CA TYR A 134 -12.57 9.26 24.35
C TYR A 134 -13.57 8.17 24.77
N PRO A 135 -14.85 8.28 24.36
CA PRO A 135 -15.80 7.20 24.55
C PRO A 135 -15.38 5.96 23.75
N ALA A 136 -15.50 4.78 24.37
CA ALA A 136 -15.06 3.49 23.81
C ALA A 136 -15.53 3.22 22.37
N LYS A 137 -16.74 3.68 22.01
CA LYS A 137 -17.29 3.52 20.65
C LYS A 137 -16.44 4.24 19.58
N VAL A 138 -15.96 5.44 19.89
CA VAL A 138 -15.15 6.25 18.97
C VAL A 138 -13.75 5.65 18.86
N TYR A 139 -13.16 5.22 19.98
CA TYR A 139 -11.87 4.54 19.98
C TYR A 139 -11.89 3.27 19.10
N ASN A 140 -12.90 2.42 19.26
CA ASN A 140 -13.04 1.19 18.46
C ASN A 140 -13.16 1.50 16.96
N PHE A 141 -13.91 2.55 16.60
CA PHE A 141 -14.05 2.95 15.21
C PHE A 141 -12.72 3.42 14.60
N ILE A 142 -11.92 4.18 15.37
CA ILE A 142 -10.60 4.64 14.93
C ILE A 142 -9.64 3.45 14.74
N VAL A 143 -9.61 2.50 15.68
CA VAL A 143 -8.73 1.31 15.60
C VAL A 143 -9.09 0.48 14.35
N ILE A 144 -10.37 0.20 14.11
CA ILE A 144 -10.84 -0.54 12.93
C ILE A 144 -10.52 0.23 11.64
N ALA A 145 -10.74 1.55 11.61
CA ALA A 145 -10.41 2.37 10.45
C ALA A 145 -8.93 2.26 10.08
N ASN A 146 -8.04 2.38 11.07
CA ASN A 146 -6.60 2.27 10.87
C ASN A 146 -6.19 0.85 10.44
N LEU A 147 -6.78 -0.20 11.01
CA LEU A 147 -6.57 -1.58 10.57
C LEU A 147 -6.87 -1.74 9.08
N CYS A 148 -8.03 -1.27 8.63
CA CYS A 148 -8.42 -1.35 7.22
C CYS A 148 -7.47 -0.55 6.32
N LEU A 149 -6.99 0.61 6.78
CA LEU A 149 -6.05 1.45 6.04
C LEU A 149 -4.69 0.77 5.90
N ILE A 150 -4.18 0.12 6.95
CA ILE A 150 -2.94 -0.67 6.91
C ILE A 150 -3.07 -1.80 5.89
N VAL A 151 -4.13 -2.62 5.99
CA VAL A 151 -4.34 -3.77 5.10
C VAL A 151 -4.42 -3.33 3.64
N THR A 152 -5.18 -2.27 3.35
CA THR A 152 -5.31 -1.73 1.99
C THR A 152 -3.97 -1.20 1.46
N THR A 153 -3.20 -0.51 2.31
CA THR A 153 -1.87 0.01 1.95
C THR A 153 -0.87 -1.11 1.65
N VAL A 154 -0.89 -2.19 2.43
CA VAL A 154 -0.04 -3.37 2.23
C VAL A 154 -0.42 -4.09 0.95
N LEU A 155 -1.71 -4.37 0.75
CA LEU A 155 -2.20 -5.02 -0.47
C LEU A 155 -1.83 -4.23 -1.72
N ARG A 156 -1.96 -2.90 -1.68
CA ARG A 156 -1.52 -2.01 -2.78
C ARG A 156 -0.02 -2.13 -3.05
N SER A 157 0.80 -2.08 -2.00
CA SER A 157 2.26 -2.20 -2.12
C SER A 157 2.68 -3.56 -2.69
N LEU A 158 2.04 -4.65 -2.23
CA LEU A 158 2.28 -6.01 -2.72
C LEU A 158 1.86 -6.17 -4.19
N TYR A 159 0.68 -5.67 -4.56
CA TYR A 159 0.20 -5.73 -5.94
C TYR A 159 1.15 -5.00 -6.89
N LEU A 160 1.66 -3.84 -6.49
CA LEU A 160 2.59 -3.05 -7.28
C LEU A 160 3.93 -3.79 -7.45
N LEU A 161 4.42 -4.42 -6.38
CA LEU A 161 5.60 -5.30 -6.44
C LEU A 161 5.42 -6.44 -7.45
N LEU A 162 4.28 -7.15 -7.40
CA LEU A 162 3.98 -8.23 -8.36
C LEU A 162 3.90 -7.74 -9.80
N LYS A 163 3.38 -6.52 -10.02
CA LYS A 163 3.33 -5.90 -11.35
C LYS A 163 4.74 -5.58 -11.87
N ILE A 164 5.65 -5.10 -11.02
CA ILE A 164 7.06 -4.87 -11.36
C ILE A 164 7.71 -6.18 -11.80
N ILE A 165 7.57 -7.23 -11.00
CA ILE A 165 8.14 -8.55 -11.30
C ILE A 165 7.63 -9.07 -12.65
N LYS A 166 6.33 -8.94 -12.92
CA LYS A 166 5.74 -9.37 -14.18
C LYS A 166 6.20 -8.54 -15.39
N LEU A 167 6.48 -7.25 -15.21
CA LEU A 167 7.05 -6.40 -16.25
C LEU A 167 8.52 -6.76 -16.52
N GLN A 168 9.29 -7.07 -15.46
CA GLN A 168 10.67 -7.55 -15.59
C GLN A 168 10.75 -8.91 -16.29
N ASP A 169 9.85 -9.84 -15.96
CA ASP A 169 9.81 -11.17 -16.59
C ASP A 169 9.48 -11.09 -18.09
N LYS A 170 8.52 -10.24 -18.46
CA LYS A 170 8.21 -9.97 -19.88
C LYS A 170 9.38 -9.31 -20.63
N ALA A 171 10.10 -8.39 -19.99
CA ALA A 171 11.28 -7.77 -20.59
C ALA A 171 12.43 -8.78 -20.77
N ASN A 172 12.60 -9.71 -19.82
CA ASN A 172 13.60 -10.78 -19.93
C ASN A 172 13.28 -11.80 -21.03
N GLN A 173 12.00 -12.06 -21.33
CA GLN A 173 11.61 -12.94 -22.43
C GLN A 173 11.84 -12.32 -23.82
N GLN A 174 11.68 -11.00 -23.97
CA GLN A 174 11.93 -10.31 -25.25
C GLN A 174 13.43 -10.22 -25.60
N GLY A 175 14.32 -10.23 -24.59
CA GLY A 175 15.78 -10.27 -24.81
C GLY A 175 16.36 -11.65 -25.14
N LYS A 176 15.55 -12.72 -25.13
CA LYS A 176 15.97 -14.09 -25.50
C LYS A 176 15.56 -14.50 -26.93
N ALA A 177 14.80 -13.65 -27.63
CA ALA A 177 14.22 -13.96 -28.95
C ALA A 177 14.79 -13.12 -30.10
N GLY A 178 15.87 -12.36 -29.85
CA GLY A 178 16.64 -11.63 -30.86
C GLY A 178 18.12 -11.95 -30.69
#